data_AF-A0A966KVW2-F1
#
_entry.id   AF-A0A966KVW2-F1
#
_cell.length_a   1.000
_cell.length_b   1.000
_cell.length_c   1.000
_cell.angle_alpha   90.00
_cell.angle_beta   90.00
_cell.angle_gamma   90.00
#
_symmetry.space_group_name_H-M   'P 1'
#
loop_
_entity.id
_entity.type
_entity.pdbx_description
1 polymer ?
#
loop_
_entity_poly.entity_id
_entity_poly.type
_entity_poly.pdbx_seq_one_letter_code
_entity_poly.pdbx_strand_id
1 'polypeptide(L)'
;MILETDASWCEPGGEPVSATANGGAFGAKQSALVGEIARRLAEEHGRPVRAVLSREDVVRLGPKRPPIAAGLRADGSGILRVARTPGVAAVIAEVLPEVEIEEVDLPGPATSVAIRGAGWAEAVVLRAVLDARAGMSDGAEPVVSVVAPNGAWAEASIASDGTLRVALRCGRLLDAVVLRSYAIGAAHMALGWVRSEGLAVDADGVIGDLTIRSFGVLRAADMPFVEVTLLDEDTEPVNGSDAVFAAVAAAAWLADGCATDWPTGASPRTGHGSTTSTVQP
;
A
#
# COMPACT_ATOMS: atom_id res chain seq x y z
N MET A 1 -1.00 3.49 -6.43
CA MET A 1 -1.78 3.28 -7.67
C MET A 1 -2.85 4.37 -7.85
N ILE A 2 -2.73 5.24 -8.86
CA ILE A 2 -3.70 6.29 -9.19
C ILE A 2 -4.33 5.91 -10.53
N LEU A 3 -5.61 5.55 -10.55
CA LEU A 3 -6.29 5.13 -11.80
C LEU A 3 -6.76 6.37 -12.57
N GLU A 4 -7.62 7.18 -11.96
CA GLU A 4 -8.10 8.46 -12.52
C GLU A 4 -7.30 9.64 -11.97
N THR A 5 -7.01 10.66 -12.80
CA THR A 5 -6.40 11.91 -12.31
C THR A 5 -7.42 12.76 -11.57
N ASP A 6 -6.92 13.70 -10.76
CA ASP A 6 -7.77 14.54 -9.94
C ASP A 6 -8.53 15.53 -10.83
N ALA A 7 -9.85 15.44 -10.78
CA ALA A 7 -10.78 16.34 -11.45
C ALA A 7 -11.75 16.94 -10.44
N SER A 8 -12.15 18.18 -10.68
CA SER A 8 -13.19 18.87 -9.92
C SER A 8 -13.96 19.81 -10.84
N TRP A 9 -15.20 20.09 -10.48
CA TRP A 9 -16.08 20.98 -11.20
C TRP A 9 -16.69 22.01 -10.25
N CYS A 10 -16.88 23.24 -10.73
CA CYS A 10 -17.46 24.34 -9.96
C CYS A 10 -18.27 25.28 -10.87
N GLU A 11 -19.38 25.81 -10.36
CA GLU A 11 -20.10 26.96 -10.93
C GLU A 11 -19.56 28.28 -10.35
N PRO A 12 -19.77 29.42 -11.02
CA PRO A 12 -19.43 30.74 -10.46
C PRO A 12 -20.17 30.99 -9.15
N GLY A 13 -19.44 31.31 -8.08
CA GLY A 13 -20.01 31.53 -6.74
C GLY A 13 -20.50 30.28 -6.03
N GLY A 14 -20.24 29.08 -6.57
CA GLY A 14 -20.56 27.80 -5.96
C GLY A 14 -19.40 27.17 -5.19
N GLU A 15 -19.68 26.02 -4.57
CA GLU A 15 -18.67 25.16 -3.94
C GLU A 15 -18.19 24.08 -4.91
N PRO A 16 -16.88 23.80 -4.99
CA PRO A 16 -16.34 22.81 -5.90
C PRO A 16 -16.67 21.38 -5.45
N VAL A 17 -16.91 20.50 -6.43
CA VAL A 17 -17.12 19.07 -6.18
C VAL A 17 -15.79 18.41 -5.77
N SER A 18 -15.81 17.63 -4.69
CA SER A 18 -14.62 16.95 -4.18
C SER A 18 -14.04 15.93 -5.18
N ALA A 19 -12.71 15.92 -5.29
CA ALA A 19 -11.97 14.92 -6.08
C ALA A 19 -11.95 13.52 -5.45
N THR A 20 -12.43 13.36 -4.22
CA THR A 20 -12.50 12.06 -3.53
C THR A 20 -13.43 11.06 -4.22
N ALA A 21 -14.40 11.54 -4.99
CA ALA A 21 -15.32 10.70 -5.77
C ALA A 21 -14.71 10.17 -7.08
N ASN A 22 -13.53 10.66 -7.48
CA ASN A 22 -12.84 10.20 -8.67
C ASN A 22 -12.26 8.79 -8.44
N GLY A 23 -12.23 7.96 -9.48
CA GLY A 23 -11.83 6.56 -9.45
C GLY A 23 -10.47 6.31 -8.80
N GLY A 24 -10.49 5.69 -7.61
CA GLY A 24 -9.33 5.25 -6.85
C GLY A 24 -8.49 6.39 -6.27
N ALA A 25 -8.45 6.51 -4.94
CA ALA A 25 -7.66 7.53 -4.24
C ALA A 25 -6.61 6.92 -3.29
N PHE A 26 -6.95 5.85 -2.58
CA PHE A 26 -6.12 5.24 -1.52
C PHE A 26 -5.50 6.28 -0.56
N GLY A 27 -6.23 7.37 -0.30
CA GLY A 27 -5.78 8.48 0.54
C GLY A 27 -5.09 9.65 -0.17
N ALA A 28 -4.69 9.52 -1.43
CA ALA A 28 -3.95 10.57 -2.16
C ALA A 28 -4.83 11.74 -2.63
N LYS A 29 -6.14 11.53 -2.83
CA LYS A 29 -7.08 12.54 -3.38
C LYS A 29 -7.81 13.38 -2.33
N GLN A 30 -7.13 13.66 -1.22
CA GLN A 30 -7.69 14.52 -0.16
C GLN A 30 -7.34 16.00 -0.35
N SER A 31 -6.56 16.33 -1.39
CA SER A 31 -6.16 17.70 -1.68
C SER A 31 -7.31 18.53 -2.24
N ALA A 32 -7.50 19.73 -1.70
CA ALA A 32 -8.45 20.71 -2.20
C ALA A 32 -7.99 21.40 -3.50
N LEU A 33 -6.73 21.20 -3.90
CA LEU A 33 -6.07 21.96 -4.97
C LEU A 33 -6.88 22.04 -6.27
N VAL A 34 -7.35 20.90 -6.80
CA VAL A 34 -8.10 20.90 -8.07
C VAL A 34 -9.47 21.59 -7.93
N GLY A 35 -10.08 21.53 -6.74
CA GLY A 35 -11.32 22.24 -6.43
C GLY A 35 -11.12 23.75 -6.33
N GLU A 36 -10.05 24.19 -5.68
CA GLU A 36 -9.67 25.62 -5.62
C GLU A 36 -9.38 26.20 -7.01
N ILE A 37 -8.68 25.43 -7.85
CA ILE A 37 -8.43 25.79 -9.26
C ILE A 37 -9.76 25.92 -10.02
N ALA A 38 -10.66 24.93 -9.88
CA ALA A 38 -11.97 24.96 -10.54
C ALA A 38 -12.80 26.18 -10.11
N ARG A 39 -12.86 26.48 -8.81
CA ARG A 39 -13.59 27.64 -8.27
C ARG A 39 -13.03 28.96 -8.80
N ARG A 40 -11.70 29.14 -8.70
CA ARG A 40 -11.03 30.36 -9.19
C ARG A 40 -11.29 30.61 -10.68
N LEU A 41 -11.17 29.57 -11.51
CA LEU A 41 -11.40 29.69 -12.95
C LEU A 41 -12.88 29.93 -13.29
N ALA A 42 -13.80 29.34 -12.52
CA ALA A 42 -15.24 29.60 -12.68
C ALA A 42 -15.60 31.06 -12.36
N GLU A 43 -15.02 31.62 -11.29
CA GLU A 43 -15.15 33.04 -10.93
C GLU A 43 -14.56 33.96 -12.01
N GLU A 44 -13.34 33.69 -12.46
CA GLU A 44 -12.63 34.50 -13.47
C GLU A 44 -13.39 34.56 -14.81
N HIS A 45 -13.96 33.43 -15.25
CA HIS A 45 -14.63 33.34 -16.55
C HIS A 45 -16.14 33.49 -16.50
N GLY A 46 -16.74 33.67 -15.31
CA GLY A 46 -18.18 33.82 -15.12
C GLY A 46 -18.99 32.65 -15.70
N ARG A 47 -18.43 31.44 -15.73
CA ARG A 47 -19.10 30.23 -16.26
C ARG A 47 -18.64 28.96 -15.55
N PRO A 48 -19.43 27.86 -15.61
CA PRO A 48 -19.01 26.60 -15.02
C PRO A 48 -17.71 26.06 -15.62
N VAL A 49 -16.80 25.60 -14.76
CA VAL A 49 -15.48 25.07 -15.15
C VAL A 49 -15.27 23.67 -14.57
N ARG A 50 -14.72 22.78 -15.38
CA ARG A 50 -14.13 21.50 -14.94
C ARG A 50 -12.61 21.61 -15.02
N ALA A 51 -11.93 21.55 -13.89
CA ALA A 51 -10.48 21.41 -13.83
C ALA A 51 -10.11 19.92 -13.80
N VAL A 52 -9.08 19.53 -14.56
CA VAL A 52 -8.52 18.19 -14.56
C VAL A 52 -7.01 18.32 -14.50
N LEU A 53 -6.40 17.80 -13.46
CA LEU A 53 -4.94 17.75 -13.35
C LEU A 53 -4.38 16.75 -14.37
N SER A 54 -3.24 17.10 -14.96
CA SER A 54 -2.47 16.13 -15.75
C SER A 54 -1.95 15.02 -14.84
N ARG A 55 -1.48 13.93 -15.45
CA ARG A 55 -0.84 12.86 -14.68
C ARG A 55 0.42 13.38 -13.99
N GLU A 56 1.21 14.19 -14.69
CA GLU A 56 2.41 14.79 -14.12
C GLU A 56 2.09 15.71 -12.95
N ASP A 57 1.02 16.51 -13.04
CA ASP A 57 0.58 17.36 -11.93
C ASP A 57 0.18 16.55 -10.71
N VAL A 58 -0.60 15.47 -10.89
CA VAL A 58 -1.00 14.59 -9.78
C VAL A 58 0.23 13.96 -9.12
N VAL A 59 1.22 13.56 -9.92
CA VAL A 59 2.46 12.96 -9.41
C VAL A 59 3.30 13.99 -8.68
N ARG A 60 3.38 15.24 -9.15
CA ARG A 60 4.19 16.30 -8.52
C ARG A 60 3.53 16.89 -7.27
N LEU A 61 2.22 17.09 -7.31
CA LEU A 61 1.48 17.89 -6.33
C LEU A 61 0.73 17.04 -5.29
N GLY A 62 0.41 15.78 -5.63
CA GLY A 62 -0.25 14.87 -4.69
C GLY A 62 0.71 14.44 -3.57
N PRO A 63 0.22 14.24 -2.34
CA PRO A 63 1.06 13.75 -1.26
C PRO A 63 1.57 12.32 -1.54
N LYS A 64 2.69 11.95 -0.92
CA LYS A 64 3.32 10.63 -1.00
C LYS A 64 3.37 9.93 0.35
N ARG A 65 3.53 8.61 0.31
CA ARG A 65 3.75 7.80 1.52
C ARG A 65 5.05 8.31 2.18
N PRO A 66 5.09 8.56 3.49
CA PRO A 66 6.32 8.97 4.17
C PRO A 66 7.42 7.93 3.97
N PRO A 67 8.61 8.28 3.45
CA PRO A 67 9.73 7.36 3.41
C PRO A 67 10.18 7.03 4.84
N ILE A 68 10.50 5.75 5.06
CA ILE A 68 10.88 5.19 6.35
C ILE A 68 12.20 4.43 6.20
N ALA A 69 13.07 4.56 7.20
CA ALA A 69 14.22 3.69 7.42
C ALA A 69 14.16 3.17 8.86
N ALA A 70 14.08 1.85 9.04
CA ALA A 70 13.78 1.26 10.34
C ALA A 70 14.46 -0.08 10.55
N GLY A 71 14.65 -0.45 11.81
CA GLY A 71 15.13 -1.78 12.18
C GLY A 71 14.72 -2.15 13.59
N LEU A 72 14.31 -3.41 13.77
CA LEU A 72 13.97 -3.99 15.07
C LEU A 72 15.04 -4.98 15.52
N ARG A 73 15.30 -5.00 16.82
CA ARG A 73 16.05 -6.04 17.52
C ARG A 73 15.13 -7.22 17.84
N ALA A 74 15.72 -8.33 18.25
CA ALA A 74 14.99 -9.55 18.62
C ALA A 74 13.99 -9.36 19.78
N ASP A 75 14.24 -8.40 20.67
CA ASP A 75 13.34 -8.04 21.77
C ASP A 75 12.20 -7.09 21.35
N GLY A 76 12.14 -6.72 20.06
CA GLY A 76 11.15 -5.79 19.53
C GLY A 76 11.49 -4.31 19.68
N SER A 77 12.55 -3.95 20.41
CA SER A 77 13.05 -2.57 20.46
C SER A 77 13.71 -2.18 19.13
N GLY A 78 13.77 -0.89 18.82
CA GLY A 78 14.38 -0.46 17.57
C GLY A 78 14.40 1.04 17.39
N ILE A 79 14.83 1.47 16.21
CA ILE A 79 14.73 2.86 15.76
C ILE A 79 13.98 2.86 14.43
N LEU A 80 13.03 3.78 14.28
CA LEU A 80 12.31 4.06 13.04
C LEU A 80 12.46 5.55 12.72
N ARG A 81 13.20 5.83 11.64
CA ARG A 81 13.33 7.17 11.07
C ARG A 81 12.29 7.35 9.99
N VAL A 82 11.55 8.46 10.04
CA VAL A 82 10.46 8.74 9.10
C VAL A 82 10.51 10.20 8.67
N ALA A 83 10.17 10.48 7.40
CA ALA A 83 9.98 11.86 6.96
C ALA A 83 8.93 12.56 7.84
N ARG A 84 9.26 13.76 8.33
CA ARG A 84 8.35 14.55 9.16
C ARG A 84 7.04 14.75 8.42
N THR A 85 5.98 14.14 8.96
CA THR A 85 4.65 14.11 8.37
C THR A 85 3.63 14.28 9.49
N PRO A 86 2.68 15.22 9.40
CA PRO A 86 1.70 15.43 10.45
C PRO A 86 0.98 14.14 10.87
N GLY A 87 1.09 13.78 12.15
CA GLY A 87 0.44 12.61 12.75
C GLY A 87 1.18 11.27 12.58
N VAL A 88 2.30 11.21 11.87
CA VAL A 88 2.97 9.94 11.54
C VAL A 88 3.54 9.22 12.77
N ALA A 89 4.15 9.95 13.71
CA ALA A 89 4.66 9.34 14.92
C ALA A 89 3.55 8.69 15.76
N ALA A 90 2.35 9.30 15.81
CA ALA A 90 1.23 8.77 16.58
C ALA A 90 0.71 7.44 16.00
N VAL A 91 0.53 7.36 14.67
CA VAL A 91 0.06 6.11 14.03
C VAL A 91 1.09 4.99 14.10
N ILE A 92 2.39 5.32 14.10
CA ILE A 92 3.46 4.32 14.30
C ILE A 92 3.47 3.82 15.75
N ALA A 93 3.41 4.74 16.72
CA ALA A 93 3.46 4.40 18.14
C ALA A 93 2.26 3.55 18.60
N GLU A 94 1.11 3.63 17.93
CA GLU A 94 -0.06 2.79 18.19
C GLU A 94 0.24 1.30 17.98
N VAL A 95 1.10 0.96 17.02
CA VAL A 95 1.39 -0.44 16.63
C VAL A 95 2.80 -0.91 16.98
N LEU A 96 3.73 0.01 17.24
CA LEU A 96 5.11 -0.24 17.68
C LEU A 96 5.50 0.68 18.83
N PRO A 97 4.93 0.48 20.04
CA PRO A 97 5.19 1.37 21.17
C PRO A 97 6.61 1.25 21.74
N GLU A 98 7.35 0.18 21.44
CA GLU A 98 8.71 -0.05 21.98
C GLU A 98 9.84 0.57 21.13
N VAL A 99 9.50 1.27 20.04
CA VAL A 99 10.46 1.79 19.07
C VAL A 99 10.70 3.28 19.28
N GLU A 100 11.95 3.70 19.19
CA GLU A 100 12.32 5.11 19.12
C GLU A 100 11.97 5.66 17.73
N ILE A 101 11.09 6.67 17.69
CA ILE A 101 10.65 7.31 16.44
C ILE A 101 11.38 8.62 16.26
N GLU A 102 12.16 8.73 15.18
CA GLU A 102 12.85 9.96 14.79
C GLU A 102 12.18 10.56 13.54
N GLU A 103 11.56 11.74 13.68
CA GLU A 103 11.02 12.48 12.53
C GLU A 103 12.10 13.39 11.91
N VAL A 104 12.35 13.19 10.62
CA VAL A 104 13.43 13.86 9.87
C VAL A 104 12.85 14.76 8.78
N ASP A 105 13.35 15.99 8.69
CA ASP A 105 13.04 16.88 7.58
C ASP A 105 13.86 16.48 6.35
N LEU A 106 13.17 16.16 5.25
CA LEU A 106 13.78 15.69 4.01
C LEU A 106 13.30 16.55 2.83
N PRO A 107 14.17 16.88 1.86
CA PRO A 107 13.72 17.42 0.58
C PRO A 107 12.88 16.36 -0.12
N GLY A 108 11.71 16.76 -0.62
CA GLY A 108 10.81 15.83 -1.27
C GLY A 108 9.41 16.39 -1.50
N PRO A 109 8.56 15.63 -2.21
CA PRO A 109 7.14 15.94 -2.28
C PRO A 109 6.51 15.88 -0.89
N ALA A 110 5.40 16.60 -0.71
CA ALA A 110 4.62 16.53 0.51
C ALA A 110 4.23 15.07 0.84
N THR A 111 4.22 14.72 2.12
CA THR A 111 3.85 13.39 2.61
C THR A 111 2.56 13.43 3.41
N SER A 112 1.87 12.29 3.53
CA SER A 112 0.63 12.22 4.31
C SER A 112 0.33 10.84 4.88
N VAL A 113 -0.15 10.81 6.12
CA VAL A 113 -0.71 9.62 6.78
C VAL A 113 -2.08 9.21 6.24
N ALA A 114 -2.72 10.08 5.44
CA ALA A 114 -3.98 9.78 4.76
C ALA A 114 -3.84 8.61 3.78
N ILE A 115 -2.64 8.41 3.23
CA ILE A 115 -2.35 7.31 2.31
C ILE A 115 -2.55 6.00 3.03
N ARG A 116 -3.22 5.06 2.35
CA ARG A 116 -3.56 3.73 2.87
C ARG A 116 -2.40 3.12 3.65
N GLY A 117 -2.58 2.91 4.95
CA GLY A 117 -1.57 2.24 5.77
C GLY A 117 -0.31 3.06 6.09
N ALA A 118 -0.22 4.33 5.73
CA ALA A 118 1.01 5.10 5.87
C ALA A 118 1.46 5.24 7.33
N GLY A 119 2.68 4.78 7.62
CA GLY A 119 3.29 4.76 8.95
C GLY A 119 3.04 3.45 9.67
N TRP A 120 1.78 3.08 9.88
CA TRP A 120 1.47 1.87 10.66
C TRP A 120 1.71 0.58 9.88
N ALA A 121 1.52 0.54 8.55
CA ALA A 121 1.73 -0.67 7.76
C ALA A 121 3.21 -1.07 7.74
N GLU A 122 4.10 -0.09 7.55
CA GLU A 122 5.55 -0.27 7.63
C GLU A 122 5.97 -0.82 8.99
N ALA A 123 5.41 -0.25 10.05
CA ALA A 123 5.65 -0.66 11.43
C ALA A 123 5.21 -2.11 11.70
N VAL A 124 3.98 -2.47 11.34
CA VAL A 124 3.49 -3.85 11.55
C VAL A 124 4.21 -4.86 10.66
N VAL A 125 4.66 -4.49 9.46
CA VAL A 125 5.47 -5.37 8.61
C VAL A 125 6.76 -5.79 9.33
N LEU A 126 7.46 -4.83 9.96
CA LEU A 126 8.67 -5.11 10.72
C LEU A 126 8.39 -6.08 11.88
N ARG A 127 7.34 -5.82 12.67
CA ARG A 127 6.92 -6.68 13.78
C ARG A 127 6.56 -8.08 13.30
N ALA A 128 5.70 -8.17 12.28
CA ALA A 128 5.16 -9.44 11.81
C ALA A 128 6.25 -10.32 11.19
N VAL A 129 7.23 -9.73 10.49
CA VAL A 129 8.40 -10.47 10.00
C VAL A 129 9.29 -10.95 11.15
N LEU A 130 9.50 -10.11 12.18
CA LEU A 130 10.28 -10.51 13.36
C LEU A 130 9.63 -11.70 14.07
N ASP A 131 8.33 -11.63 14.31
CA ASP A 131 7.55 -12.68 14.98
C ASP A 131 7.52 -13.97 14.15
N ALA A 132 7.30 -13.85 12.83
CA ALA A 132 7.35 -14.99 11.92
C ALA A 132 8.70 -15.69 11.98
N ARG A 133 9.81 -14.93 11.93
CA ARG A 133 11.18 -15.48 12.01
C ARG A 133 11.46 -16.17 13.35
N ALA A 134 10.95 -15.65 14.45
CA ALA A 134 11.11 -16.29 15.77
C ALA A 134 10.34 -17.62 15.87
N GLY A 135 9.22 -17.75 15.16
CA GLY A 135 8.40 -18.97 15.09
C GLY A 135 8.79 -19.96 13.99
N MET A 136 9.76 -19.65 13.13
CA MET A 136 10.15 -20.52 12.02
C MET A 136 10.71 -21.85 12.53
N SER A 137 10.06 -22.94 12.13
CA SER A 137 10.59 -24.30 12.26
C SER A 137 11.27 -24.72 10.96
N ASP A 138 12.29 -25.57 11.04
CA ASP A 138 13.05 -26.01 9.88
C ASP A 138 12.14 -26.72 8.85
N GLY A 139 12.19 -26.27 7.60
CA GLY A 139 11.40 -26.83 6.48
C GLY A 139 9.93 -26.37 6.34
N ALA A 140 9.41 -25.52 7.23
CA ALA A 140 8.05 -24.96 7.08
C ALA A 140 8.02 -23.73 6.16
N GLU A 141 6.97 -23.58 5.33
CA GLU A 141 6.74 -22.34 4.58
C GLU A 141 6.45 -21.20 5.59
N PRO A 142 7.16 -20.07 5.52
CA PRO A 142 6.94 -18.97 6.46
C PRO A 142 5.56 -18.37 6.25
N VAL A 143 4.85 -18.21 7.36
CA VAL A 143 3.52 -17.62 7.42
C VAL A 143 3.61 -16.36 8.25
N VAL A 144 3.05 -15.26 7.74
CA VAL A 144 3.03 -13.98 8.44
C VAL A 144 1.61 -13.61 8.82
N SER A 145 1.40 -13.21 10.07
CA SER A 145 0.11 -12.81 10.61
C SER A 145 0.13 -11.34 11.02
N VAL A 146 -0.91 -10.59 10.67
CA VAL A 146 -1.05 -9.16 10.98
C VAL A 146 -2.45 -8.88 11.51
N VAL A 147 -2.53 -8.03 12.54
CA VAL A 147 -3.75 -7.36 12.98
C VAL A 147 -3.61 -5.87 12.67
N ALA A 148 -4.54 -5.32 11.90
CA ALA A 148 -4.61 -3.89 11.61
C ALA A 148 -5.21 -3.11 12.81
N PRO A 149 -4.98 -1.79 12.93
CA PRO A 149 -5.52 -0.97 14.03
C PRO A 149 -7.04 -1.04 14.22
N ASN A 150 -7.78 -1.29 13.14
CA ASN A 150 -9.24 -1.46 13.18
C ASN A 150 -9.70 -2.85 13.64
N GLY A 151 -8.78 -3.74 14.04
CA GLY A 151 -9.05 -5.10 14.48
C GLY A 151 -9.13 -6.16 13.39
N ALA A 152 -9.08 -5.78 12.10
CA ALA A 152 -9.03 -6.75 11.02
C ALA A 152 -7.76 -7.59 11.10
N TRP A 153 -7.88 -8.89 10.84
CA TRP A 153 -6.77 -9.83 10.86
C TRP A 153 -6.56 -10.42 9.47
N ALA A 154 -5.29 -10.56 9.09
CA ALA A 154 -4.92 -11.28 7.88
C ALA A 154 -3.66 -12.12 8.11
N GLU A 155 -3.59 -13.23 7.39
CA GLU A 155 -2.41 -14.07 7.30
C GLU A 155 -2.02 -14.23 5.84
N ALA A 156 -0.73 -14.24 5.56
CA ALA A 156 -0.20 -14.40 4.22
C ALA A 156 1.04 -15.29 4.18
N SER A 157 1.16 -16.07 3.11
CA SER A 157 2.37 -16.84 2.78
C SER A 157 2.55 -16.94 1.27
N ILE A 158 3.81 -17.07 0.84
CA ILE A 158 4.15 -17.32 -0.57
C ILE A 158 4.72 -18.73 -0.67
N ALA A 159 4.00 -19.59 -1.36
CA ALA A 159 4.37 -20.98 -1.57
C ALA A 159 5.62 -21.11 -2.46
N SER A 160 6.27 -22.28 -2.44
CA SER A 160 7.44 -22.54 -3.30
C SER A 160 7.17 -22.36 -4.80
N ASP A 161 5.94 -22.61 -5.25
CA ASP A 161 5.50 -22.45 -6.65
C ASP A 161 5.10 -21.01 -7.02
N GLY A 162 5.16 -20.09 -6.05
CA GLY A 162 4.82 -18.68 -6.20
C GLY A 162 3.36 -18.33 -5.88
N THR A 163 2.51 -19.30 -5.54
CA THR A 163 1.12 -19.05 -5.12
C THR A 163 1.10 -18.20 -3.85
N LEU A 164 0.35 -17.10 -3.87
CA LEU A 164 0.10 -16.27 -2.70
C LEU A 164 -1.16 -16.75 -1.99
N ARG A 165 -1.01 -17.26 -0.77
CA ARG A 165 -2.15 -17.64 0.08
C ARG A 165 -2.46 -16.51 1.05
N VAL A 166 -3.74 -16.17 1.17
CA VAL A 166 -4.24 -15.14 2.08
C VAL A 166 -5.43 -15.69 2.85
N ALA A 167 -5.36 -15.64 4.18
CA ALA A 167 -6.54 -15.79 5.04
C ALA A 167 -6.94 -14.42 5.59
N LEU A 168 -8.24 -14.12 5.62
CA LEU A 168 -8.77 -12.84 6.07
C LEU A 168 -9.95 -13.03 7.01
N ARG A 169 -9.94 -12.23 8.07
CA ARG A 169 -11.00 -12.13 9.07
C ARG A 169 -11.25 -10.67 9.40
N CYS A 170 -12.46 -10.18 9.12
CA CYS A 170 -12.81 -8.76 9.29
C CYS A 170 -14.28 -8.57 9.69
N GLY A 171 -14.78 -9.44 10.56
CA GLY A 171 -16.19 -9.50 10.96
C GLY A 171 -17.09 -10.18 9.94
N ARG A 172 -18.39 -9.97 10.08
CA ARG A 172 -19.41 -10.66 9.28
C ARG A 172 -19.25 -10.38 7.78
N LEU A 173 -19.31 -11.43 6.97
CA LEU A 173 -19.20 -11.31 5.52
C LEU A 173 -20.49 -10.71 4.92
N LEU A 174 -20.38 -9.49 4.39
CA LEU A 174 -21.48 -8.83 3.69
C LEU A 174 -21.61 -9.33 2.24
N ASP A 175 -20.48 -9.42 1.53
CA ASP A 175 -20.40 -9.97 0.18
C ASP A 175 -19.01 -10.60 -0.01
N ALA A 176 -18.98 -11.93 -0.11
CA ALA A 176 -17.74 -12.69 -0.22
C ALA A 176 -17.02 -12.50 -1.56
N VAL A 177 -17.72 -12.15 -2.64
CA VAL A 177 -17.12 -11.91 -3.96
C VAL A 177 -16.41 -10.57 -3.96
N VAL A 178 -17.08 -9.53 -3.45
CA VAL A 178 -16.52 -8.18 -3.31
C VAL A 178 -15.36 -8.17 -2.33
N LEU A 179 -15.48 -8.83 -1.17
CA LEU A 179 -14.37 -8.86 -0.21
C LEU A 179 -13.14 -9.58 -0.78
N ARG A 180 -13.35 -10.68 -1.51
CA ARG A 180 -12.27 -11.40 -2.20
C ARG A 180 -11.57 -10.50 -3.24
N SER A 181 -12.31 -9.71 -4.02
CA SER A 181 -11.69 -8.81 -4.99
C SER A 181 -10.86 -7.70 -4.31
N TYR A 182 -11.31 -7.17 -3.18
CA TYR A 182 -10.53 -6.22 -2.38
C TYR A 182 -9.27 -6.84 -1.78
N ALA A 183 -9.32 -8.09 -1.32
CA ALA A 183 -8.14 -8.81 -0.83
C ALA A 183 -7.10 -9.00 -1.95
N ILE A 184 -7.54 -9.39 -3.16
CA ILE A 184 -6.64 -9.53 -4.32
C ILE A 184 -6.04 -8.18 -4.73
N GLY A 185 -6.83 -7.11 -4.74
CA GLY A 185 -6.33 -5.75 -5.00
C GLY A 185 -5.33 -5.25 -3.95
N ALA A 186 -5.55 -5.59 -2.68
CA ALA A 186 -4.62 -5.32 -1.58
C ALA A 186 -3.30 -6.07 -1.77
N ALA A 187 -3.38 -7.35 -2.11
CA ALA A 187 -2.21 -8.18 -2.40
C ALA A 187 -1.39 -7.61 -3.58
N HIS A 188 -2.05 -7.18 -4.65
CA HIS A 188 -1.38 -6.54 -5.79
C HIS A 188 -0.61 -5.28 -5.36
N MET A 189 -1.23 -4.41 -4.56
CA MET A 189 -0.55 -3.20 -4.07
C MET A 189 0.62 -3.53 -3.15
N ALA A 190 0.48 -4.53 -2.29
CA ALA A 190 1.54 -4.95 -1.39
C ALA A 190 2.75 -5.51 -2.15
N LEU A 191 2.50 -6.40 -3.11
CA LEU A 191 3.55 -6.96 -3.98
C LEU A 191 4.26 -5.87 -4.78
N GLY A 192 3.50 -4.96 -5.39
CA GLY A 192 4.06 -3.81 -6.10
C GLY A 192 4.93 -2.98 -5.16
N TRP A 193 4.40 -2.57 -4.01
CA TRP A 193 5.11 -1.74 -3.04
C TRP A 193 6.43 -2.34 -2.56
N VAL A 194 6.46 -3.65 -2.29
CA VAL A 194 7.69 -4.33 -1.83
C VAL A 194 8.68 -4.55 -2.95
N ARG A 195 8.23 -4.91 -4.15
CA ARG A 195 9.12 -5.49 -5.18
C ARG A 195 9.47 -4.58 -6.33
N SER A 196 8.64 -3.59 -6.66
CA SER A 196 8.83 -2.87 -7.92
C SER A 196 8.37 -1.42 -7.93
N GLU A 197 7.37 -1.05 -7.13
CA GLU A 197 6.80 0.29 -7.13
C GLU A 197 7.71 1.30 -6.42
N GLY A 198 8.06 2.37 -7.12
CA GLY A 198 8.92 3.43 -6.60
C GLY A 198 8.81 4.73 -7.38
N LEU A 199 9.34 5.80 -6.79
CA LEU A 199 9.51 7.10 -7.43
C LEU A 199 10.96 7.54 -7.22
N ALA A 200 11.68 7.79 -8.30
CA ALA A 200 12.97 8.46 -8.24
C ALA A 200 12.78 9.93 -7.87
N VAL A 201 13.49 10.35 -6.83
CA VAL A 201 13.55 11.73 -6.34
C VAL A 201 15.01 12.16 -6.32
N ASP A 202 15.31 13.33 -6.87
CA ASP A 202 16.66 13.88 -6.85
C ASP A 202 17.03 14.49 -5.48
N ALA A 203 18.26 15.00 -5.36
CA ALA A 203 18.76 15.59 -4.12
C ALA A 203 17.96 16.82 -3.65
N ASP A 204 17.25 17.49 -4.56
CA ASP A 204 16.44 18.68 -4.27
C ASP A 204 14.98 18.31 -3.97
N GLY A 205 14.63 17.02 -3.98
CA GLY A 205 13.28 16.56 -3.68
C GLY A 205 12.35 16.53 -4.89
N VAL A 206 12.88 16.71 -6.11
CA VAL A 206 12.08 16.75 -7.33
C VAL A 206 11.91 15.34 -7.88
N ILE A 207 10.66 15.00 -8.22
CA ILE A 207 10.32 13.71 -8.82
C ILE A 207 10.77 13.69 -10.29
N GLY A 208 11.58 12.68 -10.64
CA GLY A 208 12.04 12.42 -12.01
C GLY A 208 11.09 11.53 -12.82
N ASP A 209 10.41 10.59 -12.15
CA ASP A 209 9.46 9.67 -12.80
C ASP A 209 8.07 10.30 -12.87
N LEU A 210 7.50 10.41 -14.08
CA LEU A 210 6.19 11.06 -14.27
C LEU A 210 5.17 10.18 -14.98
N THR A 211 5.58 8.99 -15.44
CA THR A 211 4.72 8.10 -16.23
C THR A 211 4.35 6.85 -15.44
N ILE A 212 3.19 6.26 -15.72
CA ILE A 212 2.78 4.99 -15.06
C ILE A 212 3.82 3.89 -15.29
N ARG A 213 4.45 3.86 -16.47
CA ARG A 213 5.47 2.87 -16.81
C ARG A 213 6.74 3.04 -15.97
N SER A 214 7.14 4.27 -15.63
CA SER A 214 8.34 4.52 -14.84
C SER A 214 8.19 4.15 -13.37
N PHE A 215 6.95 4.00 -12.87
CA PHE A 215 6.71 3.70 -11.46
C PHE A 215 6.92 2.24 -11.08
N GLY A 216 7.12 1.33 -12.04
CA GLY A 216 7.26 -0.09 -11.75
C GLY A 216 5.98 -0.74 -11.20
N VAL A 217 4.79 -0.20 -11.53
CA VAL A 217 3.51 -0.81 -11.15
C VAL A 217 3.44 -2.24 -11.65
N LEU A 218 3.19 -3.17 -10.72
CA LEU A 218 3.00 -4.59 -11.04
C LEU A 218 1.88 -4.72 -12.07
N ARG A 219 2.10 -5.48 -13.15
CA ARG A 219 1.05 -5.67 -14.15
C ARG A 219 0.12 -6.77 -13.68
N ALA A 220 -1.17 -6.65 -14.00
CA ALA A 220 -2.15 -7.70 -13.68
C ALA A 220 -1.77 -9.07 -14.25
N ALA A 221 -1.10 -9.11 -15.42
CA ALA A 221 -0.62 -10.35 -16.03
C ALA A 221 0.57 -10.99 -15.30
N ASP A 222 1.29 -10.21 -14.48
CA ASP A 222 2.42 -10.66 -13.69
C ASP A 222 2.00 -11.01 -12.24
N MET A 223 0.72 -10.84 -11.89
CA MET A 223 0.22 -11.25 -10.58
C MET A 223 0.36 -12.76 -10.41
N PRO A 224 0.87 -13.23 -9.26
CA PRO A 224 0.77 -14.64 -8.93
C PRO A 224 -0.70 -15.02 -8.74
N PHE A 225 -0.98 -16.33 -8.80
CA PHE A 225 -2.27 -16.83 -8.37
C PHE A 225 -2.45 -16.50 -6.87
N VAL A 226 -3.60 -15.91 -6.54
CA VAL A 226 -3.94 -15.52 -5.16
C VAL A 226 -5.08 -16.39 -4.67
N GLU A 227 -4.78 -17.27 -3.72
CA GLU A 227 -5.78 -18.08 -3.02
C GLU A 227 -6.27 -17.31 -1.79
N VAL A 228 -7.57 -16.98 -1.74
CA VAL A 228 -8.16 -16.20 -0.66
C VAL A 228 -9.17 -17.04 0.13
N THR A 229 -8.84 -17.28 1.40
CA THR A 229 -9.72 -17.87 2.40
C THR A 229 -10.37 -16.76 3.23
N LEU A 230 -11.70 -16.70 3.24
CA LEU A 230 -12.45 -15.74 4.06
C LEU A 230 -13.02 -16.45 5.28
N LEU A 231 -12.74 -15.91 6.45
CA LEU A 231 -13.22 -16.40 7.74
C LEU A 231 -14.36 -15.51 8.21
N ASP A 232 -15.56 -16.06 8.29
CA ASP A 232 -16.76 -15.35 8.76
C ASP A 232 -16.84 -15.34 10.28
N GLU A 233 -17.22 -14.20 10.85
CA GLU A 233 -17.38 -14.01 12.30
C GLU A 233 -18.65 -13.22 12.59
N ASP A 234 -19.32 -13.52 13.70
CA ASP A 234 -20.50 -12.76 14.14
C ASP A 234 -20.09 -11.50 14.91
N THR A 235 -19.32 -10.63 14.25
CA THR A 235 -18.88 -9.32 14.77
C THR A 235 -19.10 -8.23 13.72
N GLU A 236 -19.05 -6.96 14.14
CA GLU A 236 -19.28 -5.83 13.25
C GLU A 236 -18.25 -5.81 12.11
N PRO A 237 -18.67 -5.74 10.83
CA PRO A 237 -17.74 -5.72 9.71
C PRO A 237 -16.81 -4.50 9.74
N VAL A 238 -15.53 -4.74 9.49
CA VAL A 238 -14.50 -3.69 9.35
C VAL A 238 -13.76 -3.83 8.01
N ASN A 239 -12.99 -2.82 7.62
CA ASN A 239 -12.16 -2.92 6.41
C ASN A 239 -11.03 -3.94 6.63
N GLY A 240 -11.13 -5.10 5.96
CA GLY A 240 -10.09 -6.13 6.00
C GLY A 240 -8.93 -5.95 5.03
N SER A 241 -9.09 -5.12 4.01
CA SER A 241 -8.09 -5.03 2.94
C SER A 241 -6.75 -4.52 3.46
N ASP A 242 -6.74 -3.60 4.43
CA ASP A 242 -5.52 -3.03 5.00
C ASP A 242 -4.66 -4.06 5.74
N ALA A 243 -5.29 -4.97 6.48
CA ALA A 243 -4.60 -6.11 7.10
C ALA A 243 -3.96 -7.01 6.01
N VAL A 244 -4.69 -7.30 4.93
CA VAL A 244 -4.16 -8.08 3.80
C VAL A 244 -2.97 -7.38 3.15
N PHE A 245 -3.03 -6.06 2.95
CA PHE A 245 -1.93 -5.30 2.37
C PHE A 245 -0.66 -5.41 3.22
N ALA A 246 -0.77 -5.23 4.54
CA ALA A 246 0.37 -5.35 5.44
C ALA A 246 0.89 -6.79 5.53
N ALA A 247 0.01 -7.79 5.68
CA ALA A 247 0.41 -9.21 5.75
C ALA A 247 1.12 -9.68 4.48
N VAL A 248 0.59 -9.34 3.29
CA VAL A 248 1.21 -9.69 2.01
C VAL A 248 2.54 -8.97 1.82
N ALA A 249 2.66 -7.70 2.23
CA ALA A 249 3.92 -6.98 2.15
C ALA A 249 4.99 -7.65 3.02
N ALA A 250 4.63 -8.04 4.24
CA ALA A 250 5.52 -8.76 5.15
C ALA A 250 5.91 -10.14 4.62
N ALA A 251 4.97 -10.92 4.09
CA ALA A 251 5.23 -12.23 3.49
C ALA A 251 6.14 -12.12 2.25
N ALA A 252 5.92 -11.10 1.40
CA ALA A 252 6.76 -10.84 0.23
C ALA A 252 8.19 -10.47 0.64
N TRP A 253 8.33 -9.56 1.60
CA TRP A 253 9.65 -9.14 2.07
C TRP A 253 10.43 -10.27 2.75
N LEU A 254 9.75 -11.10 3.54
CA LEU A 254 10.34 -12.30 4.15
C LEU A 254 10.76 -13.33 3.08
N ALA A 255 9.92 -13.56 2.07
CA ALA A 255 10.25 -14.45 0.94
C ALA A 255 11.44 -13.94 0.10
N ASP A 256 11.63 -12.63 0.05
CA ASP A 256 12.74 -11.96 -0.64
C ASP A 256 14.01 -11.86 0.24
N GLY A 257 14.03 -12.53 1.40
CA GLY A 257 15.19 -12.62 2.28
C GLY A 257 15.43 -11.37 3.14
N CYS A 258 14.40 -10.57 3.38
CA CYS A 258 14.45 -9.34 4.16
C CYS A 258 15.49 -8.34 3.64
N ALA A 259 15.54 -8.11 2.32
CA ALA A 259 16.41 -7.11 1.71
C ALA A 259 16.29 -5.73 2.40
N THR A 260 17.41 -5.02 2.53
CA THR A 260 17.48 -3.76 3.28
C THR A 260 16.72 -2.61 2.64
N ASP A 261 16.61 -2.64 1.32
CA ASP A 261 16.05 -1.56 0.52
C ASP A 261 14.82 -2.06 -0.25
N TRP A 262 13.77 -1.24 -0.24
CA TRP A 262 12.59 -1.43 -1.09
C TRP A 262 12.58 -0.36 -2.19
N PRO A 263 12.15 -0.68 -3.41
CA PRO A 263 11.69 -2.00 -3.86
C PRO A 263 12.83 -3.04 -3.97
N THR A 264 12.53 -4.31 -3.68
CA THR A 264 13.53 -5.40 -3.67
C THR A 264 14.02 -5.83 -5.06
N GLY A 265 13.25 -5.51 -6.12
CA GLY A 265 13.52 -5.94 -7.49
C GLY A 265 13.25 -7.42 -7.77
N ALA A 266 12.71 -8.18 -6.81
CA ALA A 266 12.40 -9.59 -7.00
C ALA A 266 11.27 -9.78 -8.02
N SER A 267 11.47 -10.66 -9.01
CA SER A 267 10.41 -11.03 -9.95
C SER A 267 9.41 -11.99 -9.29
N PRO A 268 8.10 -11.92 -9.64
CA PRO A 268 7.15 -12.94 -9.25
C PRO A 268 7.65 -14.31 -9.69
N ARG A 269 7.73 -15.28 -8.78
CA ARG A 269 8.01 -16.68 -9.15
C ARG A 269 6.79 -17.19 -9.90
N THR A 270 6.82 -17.18 -11.23
CA THR A 270 5.70 -17.71 -12.01
C THR A 270 5.82 -19.22 -12.08
N GLY A 271 4.98 -19.94 -11.34
CA GLY A 271 4.80 -21.38 -11.48
C GLY A 271 4.17 -21.74 -12.83
N HIS A 272 4.95 -21.73 -13.91
CA HIS A 272 4.64 -22.56 -15.06
C HIS A 272 5.16 -23.96 -14.76
N GLY A 273 4.32 -24.80 -14.16
CA GLY A 273 4.57 -26.23 -14.10
C GLY A 273 4.82 -26.73 -15.52
N SER A 274 6.05 -27.15 -15.82
CA SER A 274 6.32 -27.96 -17.00
C SER A 274 5.52 -29.24 -16.84
N THR A 275 4.41 -29.36 -17.56
CA THR A 275 3.73 -30.63 -17.77
C THR A 275 4.63 -31.53 -18.61
N THR A 276 5.61 -32.17 -17.96
CA THR A 276 6.21 -33.39 -18.49
C THR A 276 5.14 -34.47 -18.48
N SER A 277 4.42 -34.59 -19.60
CA SER A 277 3.64 -35.78 -19.92
C SER A 277 4.62 -36.93 -20.15
N THR A 278 4.93 -37.68 -19.09
CA THR A 278 5.49 -39.02 -19.24
C THR A 278 4.36 -39.95 -19.65
N VAL A 279 4.22 -40.17 -20.96
CA VAL A 279 3.58 -41.37 -21.49
C VAL A 279 4.57 -42.52 -21.27
N GLN A 280 4.26 -43.44 -20.36
CA GLN A 280 4.95 -44.72 -20.29
C GLN A 280 4.34 -45.70 -21.32
N PRO A 281 5.16 -46.60 -21.88
CA PRO A 281 4.79 -47.49 -22.99
C PRO A 281 3.77 -48.57 -22.60
#